data_AF-A0A452Y8P6-F1
#
_entry.id   AF-A0A452Y8P6-F1
#
_cell.length_a   1.000
_cell.length_b   1.000
_cell.length_c   1.000
_cell.angle_alpha   90.00
_cell.angle_beta   90.00
_cell.angle_gamma   90.00
#
_symmetry.space_group_name_H-M   'P 1'
#
loop_
_entity.id
_entity.type
_entity.pdbx_description
1 polymer ?
#
loop_
_entity_poly.entity_id
_entity_poly.type
_entity_poly.pdbx_seq_one_letter_code
_entity_poly.pdbx_strand_id
1 'polypeptide(L)'
;YQEMEATCYVTVDDNHYAYFDQVDKLSNYGAHNNETLSSLLWAFFHYWAYQHDYTQDVISIRTGKIISKHMKDWTRRVGNDRHLICIEDPFETSHDLGRVVDKFSIKILREEFERAANILQYDPNPSVKLFEPYVPPPPFGTLDEEGILSTAGAII
;
A
#
# COMPACT_ATOMS: atom_id res chain seq x y z
N TYR A 1 -18.88 7.53 -7.63
CA TYR A 1 -18.72 6.82 -8.92
C TYR A 1 -17.38 7.20 -9.54
N GLN A 2 -16.88 6.40 -10.50
CA GLN A 2 -15.78 6.82 -11.38
C GLN A 2 -16.13 8.16 -12.03
N GLU A 3 -15.15 9.05 -12.20
CA GLU A 3 -15.39 10.42 -12.70
C GLU A 3 -15.69 10.48 -14.20
N MET A 4 -15.31 9.44 -14.96
CA MET A 4 -15.60 9.34 -16.39
C MET A 4 -17.02 8.85 -16.65
N GLU A 5 -17.62 9.29 -17.76
CA GLU A 5 -18.88 8.73 -18.25
C GLU A 5 -18.72 7.23 -18.53
N ALA A 6 -19.55 6.40 -17.91
CA ALA A 6 -19.43 4.95 -18.01
C ALA A 6 -19.86 4.45 -19.40
N THR A 7 -19.08 3.51 -19.93
CA THR A 7 -19.38 2.82 -21.19
C THR A 7 -19.75 1.35 -20.96
N CYS A 8 -19.45 0.83 -19.77
CA CYS A 8 -19.80 -0.50 -19.33
C CYS A 8 -20.68 -0.43 -18.07
N TYR A 9 -21.72 -1.27 -18.07
CA TYR A 9 -22.65 -1.46 -16.96
C TYR A 9 -22.81 -2.95 -16.72
N VAL A 10 -22.49 -3.40 -15.51
CA VAL A 10 -22.56 -4.81 -15.11
C VAL A 10 -23.38 -4.93 -13.84
N THR A 11 -24.24 -5.95 -13.76
CA THR A 11 -24.97 -6.29 -12.54
C THR A 11 -24.51 -7.65 -12.04
N VAL A 12 -24.06 -7.73 -10.79
CA VAL A 12 -23.73 -9.00 -10.10
C VAL A 12 -24.37 -8.96 -8.72
N ASP A 13 -25.15 -9.98 -8.37
CA ASP A 13 -25.80 -10.11 -7.05
C ASP A 13 -26.52 -8.82 -6.59
N ASP A 14 -27.37 -8.25 -7.47
CA ASP A 14 -28.11 -6.99 -7.30
C ASP A 14 -27.26 -5.71 -7.13
N ASN A 15 -25.93 -5.82 -7.23
CA ASN A 15 -25.03 -4.67 -7.26
C ASN A 15 -24.77 -4.21 -8.69
N HIS A 16 -24.86 -2.89 -8.91
CA HIS A 16 -24.59 -2.26 -10.20
C HIS A 16 -23.19 -1.65 -10.22
N TYR A 17 -22.40 -2.09 -11.18
CA TYR A 17 -21.05 -1.59 -11.44
C TYR A 17 -21.04 -0.82 -12.75
N ALA A 18 -20.43 0.35 -12.74
CA ALA A 18 -20.32 1.22 -13.90
C ALA A 18 -18.90 1.77 -14.00
N TYR A 19 -18.28 1.60 -15.17
CA TYR A 19 -16.94 2.11 -15.43
C TYR A 19 -16.73 2.39 -16.93
N PHE A 20 -15.71 3.18 -17.23
CA PHE A 20 -15.25 3.40 -18.60
C PHE A 20 -14.28 2.30 -19.01
N ASP A 21 -14.69 1.44 -19.94
CA ASP A 21 -13.94 0.26 -20.40
C ASP A 21 -13.28 0.42 -21.77
N GLN A 22 -13.54 1.53 -22.48
CA GLN A 22 -12.96 1.83 -23.79
C GLN A 22 -11.52 2.35 -23.65
N VAL A 23 -10.66 1.59 -22.97
CA VAL A 23 -9.30 1.96 -22.57
C VAL A 23 -8.39 2.32 -23.74
N ASP A 24 -8.67 1.85 -24.95
CA ASP A 24 -7.96 2.25 -26.17
C ASP A 24 -8.03 3.77 -26.42
N LYS A 25 -9.13 4.42 -26.01
CA LYS A 25 -9.30 5.88 -26.07
C LYS A 25 -8.43 6.63 -25.04
N LEU A 26 -7.85 5.91 -24.08
CA LEU A 26 -6.99 6.45 -23.02
C LEU A 26 -5.50 6.18 -23.26
N SER A 27 -5.13 5.68 -24.44
CA SER A 27 -3.74 5.38 -24.81
C SER A 27 -2.75 6.53 -24.57
N ASN A 28 -3.20 7.78 -24.65
CA ASN A 28 -2.37 8.98 -24.40
C ASN A 28 -2.63 9.66 -23.05
N TYR A 29 -3.43 9.06 -22.15
CA TYR A 29 -3.78 9.68 -20.85
C TYR A 29 -2.54 10.05 -20.03
N GLY A 30 -1.57 9.14 -19.96
CA GLY A 30 -0.30 9.35 -19.25
C GLY A 30 0.78 10.08 -20.04
N ALA A 31 0.55 10.48 -21.30
CA ALA A 31 1.61 10.96 -22.19
C ALA A 31 2.29 12.27 -21.74
N HIS A 32 1.66 13.02 -20.84
CA HIS A 32 2.23 14.24 -20.26
C HIS A 32 3.16 13.95 -19.06
N ASN A 33 3.08 12.75 -18.47
CA ASN A 33 4.01 12.33 -17.44
C ASN A 33 5.31 11.87 -18.12
N ASN A 34 6.39 12.61 -17.88
CA ASN A 34 7.73 12.32 -18.43
C ASN A 34 8.65 11.68 -17.38
N GLU A 35 8.10 11.20 -16.26
CA GLU A 35 8.89 10.53 -15.23
C GLU A 35 9.40 9.18 -15.73
N THR A 36 10.63 8.87 -15.36
CA THR A 36 11.21 7.55 -15.65
C THR A 36 10.60 6.49 -14.75
N LEU A 37 10.67 5.21 -15.17
CA LEU A 37 10.22 4.09 -14.33
C LEU A 37 10.89 4.10 -12.95
N SER A 38 12.18 4.43 -12.88
CA SER A 38 12.90 4.54 -11.61
C SER A 38 12.39 5.68 -10.72
N SER A 39 12.05 6.83 -11.31
CA SER A 39 11.43 7.95 -10.59
C SER A 39 10.07 7.55 -10.01
N LEU A 40 9.21 6.92 -10.82
CA LEU A 40 7.89 6.48 -10.40
C LEU A 40 7.96 5.40 -9.30
N LEU A 41 8.91 4.46 -9.42
CA LEU A 41 9.12 3.43 -8.41
C LEU A 41 9.59 4.03 -7.07
N TRP A 42 10.54 4.96 -7.11
CA TRP A 42 10.96 5.69 -5.92
C TRP A 42 9.81 6.50 -5.32
N ALA A 43 9.06 7.25 -6.15
CA ALA A 43 7.94 8.06 -5.70
C ALA A 43 6.83 7.21 -5.05
N PHE A 44 6.58 5.99 -5.57
CA PHE A 44 5.65 5.04 -4.95
C PHE A 44 6.07 4.69 -3.51
N PHE A 45 7.31 4.25 -3.31
CA PHE A 45 7.78 3.90 -1.96
C PHE A 45 7.90 5.12 -1.05
N HIS A 46 8.36 6.25 -1.58
CA HIS A 46 8.44 7.51 -0.84
C HIS A 46 7.06 7.99 -0.36
N TYR A 47 6.02 7.86 -1.21
CA TYR A 47 4.65 8.19 -0.82
C TYR A 47 4.20 7.35 0.37
N TRP A 48 4.33 6.03 0.28
CA TRP A 48 3.90 5.12 1.34
C TRP A 48 4.75 5.23 2.62
N ALA A 49 6.04 5.51 2.49
CA ALA A 49 6.94 5.67 3.63
C ALA A 49 6.67 6.98 4.40
N TYR A 50 6.53 8.10 3.68
CA TYR A 50 6.67 9.42 4.29
C TYR A 50 5.51 10.39 4.04
N GLN A 51 4.63 10.14 3.07
CA GLN A 51 3.58 11.10 2.68
C GLN A 51 2.17 10.64 3.03
N HIS A 52 1.88 9.34 2.96
CA HIS A 52 0.55 8.83 3.24
C HIS A 52 0.17 9.04 4.71
N ASP A 53 -0.94 9.74 4.99
CA ASP A 53 -1.46 9.87 6.34
C ASP A 53 -2.27 8.64 6.72
N TYR A 54 -1.59 7.63 7.26
CA TYR A 54 -2.21 6.39 7.76
C TYR A 54 -3.34 6.61 8.80
N THR A 55 -3.48 7.80 9.37
CA THR A 55 -4.53 8.11 10.35
C THR A 55 -5.76 8.77 9.73
N GLN A 56 -5.60 9.49 8.61
CA GLN A 56 -6.67 10.28 8.00
C GLN A 56 -7.06 9.82 6.60
N ASP A 57 -6.15 9.19 5.86
CA ASP A 57 -6.30 8.97 4.43
C ASP A 57 -6.88 7.60 4.08
N VAL A 58 -7.61 7.57 2.98
CA VAL A 58 -8.07 6.38 2.26
C VAL A 58 -7.70 6.55 0.79
N ILE A 59 -7.00 5.55 0.24
CA ILE A 59 -6.76 5.48 -1.19
C ILE A 59 -8.04 5.03 -1.89
N SER A 60 -8.57 5.84 -2.81
CA SER A 60 -9.73 5.49 -3.63
C SER A 60 -9.38 5.54 -5.11
N ILE A 61 -9.20 4.36 -5.71
CA ILE A 61 -9.02 4.23 -7.17
C ILE A 61 -10.29 4.68 -7.91
N ARG A 62 -11.45 4.39 -7.32
CA ARG A 62 -12.76 4.79 -7.86
C ARG A 62 -12.87 6.30 -8.06
N THR A 63 -12.34 7.13 -7.18
CA THR A 63 -12.35 8.60 -7.36
C THR A 63 -11.06 9.14 -7.97
N GLY A 64 -10.01 8.30 -8.09
CA GLY A 64 -8.67 8.75 -8.45
C GLY A 64 -8.06 9.72 -7.42
N LYS A 65 -8.54 9.71 -6.18
CA LYS A 65 -8.21 10.70 -5.14
C LYS A 65 -8.01 10.04 -3.78
N ILE A 66 -7.30 10.76 -2.91
CA ILE A 66 -7.31 10.50 -1.47
C ILE A 66 -8.63 11.04 -0.90
N ILE A 67 -9.33 10.21 -0.13
CA ILE A 67 -10.54 10.62 0.61
C ILE A 67 -10.30 10.43 2.12
N SER A 68 -11.07 11.12 2.95
CA SER A 68 -10.88 11.03 4.40
C SER A 68 -11.53 9.78 5.00
N LYS A 69 -10.85 9.13 5.95
CA LYS A 69 -11.42 8.06 6.80
C LYS A 69 -12.69 8.50 7.50
N HIS A 70 -12.83 9.78 7.85
CA HIS A 70 -14.05 10.32 8.44
C HIS A 70 -15.26 10.18 7.51
N MET A 71 -15.08 10.36 6.21
CA MET A 71 -16.16 10.21 5.22
C MET A 71 -16.61 8.74 5.08
N LYS A 72 -15.76 7.80 5.48
CA LYS A 72 -15.98 6.36 5.39
C LYS A 72 -16.37 5.70 6.71
N ASP A 73 -16.37 6.46 7.80
CA ASP A 73 -16.44 5.94 9.17
C ASP A 73 -15.35 4.90 9.49
N TRP A 74 -14.21 4.96 8.79
CA TRP A 74 -13.05 4.08 8.99
C TRP A 74 -12.06 4.64 10.02
N THR A 75 -12.56 5.49 10.92
CA THR A 75 -11.74 6.13 11.98
C THR A 75 -11.63 5.27 13.23
N ARG A 76 -12.49 4.26 13.36
CA ARG A 76 -12.59 3.39 14.53
C ARG A 76 -12.65 1.93 14.09
N ARG A 77 -12.34 1.03 15.01
CA ARG A 77 -12.51 -0.40 14.79
C ARG A 77 -13.99 -0.73 14.65
N VAL A 78 -14.37 -1.44 13.59
CA VAL A 78 -15.73 -1.97 13.39
C VAL A 78 -15.66 -3.49 13.51
N GLY A 79 -16.20 -4.04 14.60
CA GLY A 79 -16.06 -5.47 14.90
C GLY A 79 -14.59 -5.90 15.01
N ASN A 80 -14.16 -6.82 14.14
CA ASN A 80 -12.76 -7.25 14.09
C ASN A 80 -11.88 -6.38 13.19
N ASP A 81 -12.47 -5.66 12.24
CA ASP A 81 -11.78 -4.95 11.16
C ASP A 81 -10.96 -3.77 11.69
N ARG A 82 -9.73 -3.68 11.20
CA ARG A 82 -8.78 -2.61 11.57
C ARG A 82 -8.44 -1.79 10.35
N HIS A 83 -8.79 -0.51 10.41
CA HIS A 83 -8.57 0.47 9.35
C HIS A 83 -7.20 1.15 9.51
N LEU A 84 -6.11 0.37 9.46
CA LEU A 84 -4.74 0.86 9.73
C LEU A 84 -4.02 1.38 8.49
N ILE A 85 -4.32 0.79 7.32
CA ILE A 85 -3.93 1.25 5.99
C ILE A 85 -5.17 1.10 5.12
N CYS A 86 -5.78 2.19 4.70
CA CYS A 86 -7.11 2.12 4.10
C CYS A 86 -7.04 2.21 2.59
N ILE A 87 -7.48 1.14 1.93
CA ILE A 87 -7.54 1.05 0.48
C ILE A 87 -8.97 0.65 0.13
N GLU A 88 -9.72 1.58 -0.43
CA GLU A 88 -11.11 1.36 -0.83
C GLU A 88 -11.18 0.39 -2.01
N ASP A 89 -11.99 -0.67 -1.88
CA ASP A 89 -12.39 -1.45 -3.05
C ASP A 89 -13.19 -0.55 -4.02
N PRO A 90 -12.83 -0.50 -5.31
CA PRO A 90 -13.43 0.43 -6.25
C PRO A 90 -14.92 0.16 -6.55
N PHE A 91 -15.41 -1.02 -6.19
CA PHE A 91 -16.76 -1.49 -6.46
C PHE A 91 -17.55 -1.69 -5.17
N GLU A 92 -16.98 -2.42 -4.19
CA GLU A 92 -17.57 -2.60 -2.87
C GLU A 92 -17.07 -1.50 -1.91
N THR A 93 -17.58 -0.29 -2.05
CA THR A 93 -16.98 0.89 -1.38
C THR A 93 -17.00 0.89 0.16
N SER A 94 -17.74 -0.03 0.78
CA SER A 94 -17.72 -0.31 2.23
C SER A 94 -16.59 -1.26 2.65
N HIS A 95 -15.97 -1.95 1.69
CA HIS A 95 -14.89 -2.88 1.91
C HIS A 95 -13.53 -2.17 1.86
N ASP A 96 -12.83 -2.18 2.99
CA ASP A 96 -11.43 -1.81 3.10
C ASP A 96 -10.54 -3.03 2.79
N LEU A 97 -9.72 -2.97 1.74
CA LEU A 97 -8.81 -4.06 1.37
C LEU A 97 -7.68 -4.22 2.41
N GLY A 98 -7.35 -3.17 3.17
CA GLY A 98 -6.35 -3.21 4.22
C GLY A 98 -6.85 -3.77 5.55
N ARG A 99 -8.13 -4.20 5.66
CA ARG A 99 -8.71 -4.70 6.92
C ARG A 99 -8.01 -5.91 7.53
N VAL A 100 -7.26 -6.65 6.71
CA VAL A 100 -6.45 -7.82 7.13
C VAL A 100 -5.17 -7.44 7.87
N VAL A 101 -4.75 -6.17 7.77
CA VAL A 101 -3.53 -5.66 8.39
C VAL A 101 -3.81 -5.37 9.87
N ASP A 102 -3.00 -5.98 10.73
CA ASP A 102 -3.04 -5.78 12.17
C ASP A 102 -1.96 -4.80 12.65
N LYS A 103 -1.86 -4.65 13.98
CA LYS A 103 -0.92 -3.69 14.60
C LYS A 103 0.55 -4.09 14.45
N PHE A 104 0.83 -5.37 14.17
CA PHE A 104 2.19 -5.87 14.00
C PHE A 104 2.60 -5.78 12.54
N SER A 105 1.76 -6.29 11.64
CA SER A 105 1.97 -6.26 10.19
C SER A 105 2.02 -4.83 9.62
N ILE A 106 1.24 -3.87 10.13
CA ILE A 106 1.36 -2.47 9.66
C ILE A 106 2.74 -1.88 9.97
N LYS A 107 3.34 -2.26 11.09
CA LYS A 107 4.66 -1.78 11.46
C LYS A 107 5.70 -2.32 10.47
N ILE A 108 5.65 -3.61 10.18
CA ILE A 108 6.54 -4.27 9.21
C ILE A 108 6.37 -3.65 7.81
N LEU A 109 5.12 -3.44 7.37
CA LEU A 109 4.86 -2.81 6.07
C LEU A 109 5.48 -1.41 5.96
N ARG A 110 5.33 -0.59 7.01
CA ARG A 110 5.89 0.76 7.03
C ARG A 110 7.42 0.74 7.04
N GLU A 111 8.02 -0.12 7.85
CA GLU A 111 9.48 -0.31 7.87
C GLU A 111 10.00 -0.77 6.51
N GLU A 112 9.32 -1.67 5.81
CA GLU A 112 9.70 -2.09 4.45
C GLU A 112 9.52 -1.00 3.40
N PHE A 113 8.48 -0.16 3.51
CA PHE A 113 8.34 1.02 2.64
C PHE A 113 9.48 2.02 2.84
N GLU A 114 9.84 2.30 4.10
CA GLU A 114 10.98 3.15 4.45
C GLU A 114 12.30 2.56 3.94
N ARG A 115 12.53 1.25 4.14
CA ARG A 115 13.70 0.53 3.62
C ARG A 115 13.80 0.66 2.11
N ALA A 116 12.71 0.41 1.39
CA ALA A 116 12.67 0.47 -0.06
C ALA A 116 12.91 1.89 -0.59
N ALA A 117 12.30 2.92 0.02
CA ALA A 117 12.50 4.31 -0.33
C ALA A 117 13.97 4.73 -0.14
N ASN A 118 14.58 4.34 0.98
CA ASN A 118 16.00 4.62 1.25
C ASN A 118 16.94 3.92 0.28
N ILE A 119 16.69 2.64 -0.04
CA ILE A 119 17.49 1.90 -1.02
C ILE A 119 17.44 2.59 -2.39
N LEU A 120 16.24 2.90 -2.87
CA LEU A 120 16.07 3.54 -4.18
C LEU A 120 16.70 4.94 -4.25
N GLN A 121 16.85 5.61 -3.10
CA GLN A 121 17.41 6.95 -3.01
C GLN A 121 18.94 6.98 -2.88
N TYR A 122 19.53 6.01 -2.16
CA TYR A 122 20.92 6.11 -1.69
C TYR A 122 21.80 4.90 -2.03
N ASP A 123 21.23 3.73 -2.31
CA ASP A 123 22.03 2.54 -2.58
C ASP A 123 22.68 2.64 -3.98
N PRO A 124 23.97 2.28 -4.14
CA PRO A 124 24.65 2.32 -5.43
C PRO A 124 24.13 1.26 -6.42
N ASN A 125 23.47 0.21 -5.94
CA ASN A 125 22.84 -0.83 -6.75
C ASN A 125 21.43 -1.17 -6.22
N PRO A 126 20.47 -0.24 -6.36
CA PRO A 126 19.17 -0.35 -5.73
C PRO A 126 18.34 -1.51 -6.29
N SER A 127 18.55 -1.86 -7.56
CA SER A 127 17.85 -2.98 -8.21
C SER A 127 18.17 -4.34 -7.60
N VAL A 128 19.39 -4.54 -7.09
CA VAL A 128 19.75 -5.79 -6.41
C VAL A 128 19.27 -5.73 -4.96
N LYS A 129 19.58 -4.63 -4.25
CA LYS A 129 19.31 -4.49 -2.82
C LYS A 129 17.81 -4.50 -2.49
N LEU A 130 16.97 -3.91 -3.34
CA LEU A 130 15.52 -3.82 -3.12
C LEU A 130 14.87 -5.21 -3.06
N PHE A 131 15.31 -6.12 -3.93
CA PHE A 131 14.74 -7.46 -4.09
C PHE A 131 15.53 -8.56 -3.36
N GLU A 132 16.42 -8.19 -2.44
CA GLU A 132 17.05 -9.18 -1.55
C GLU A 132 15.96 -9.92 -0.75
N PRO A 133 16.02 -11.26 -0.66
CA PRO A 133 15.05 -12.04 0.10
C PRO A 133 15.01 -11.62 1.57
N TYR A 134 13.80 -11.48 2.11
CA TYR A 134 13.62 -11.28 3.54
C TYR A 134 14.08 -12.52 4.31
N VAL A 135 14.90 -12.31 5.34
CA VAL A 135 15.34 -13.35 6.28
C VAL A 135 14.67 -13.07 7.62
N PRO A 136 13.78 -13.95 8.12
CA PRO A 136 13.18 -13.77 9.43
C PRO A 136 14.25 -13.69 10.53
N PRO A 137 14.07 -12.83 11.55
CA PRO A 137 14.94 -12.86 12.70
C PRO A 137 14.86 -14.24 13.36
N PRO A 138 15.97 -14.75 13.92
CA PRO A 138 15.95 -16.02 14.64
C PRO A 138 14.89 -15.94 15.76
N PRO A 139 14.17 -17.05 16.03
CA PRO A 139 13.21 -17.07 17.11
C PRO A 139 13.91 -16.69 18.42
N PHE A 140 13.30 -15.77 19.17
CA PHE A 140 13.81 -15.35 20.49
C PHE A 140 14.11 -16.59 21.35
N GLY A 141 15.37 -16.76 21.73
CA GLY A 141 15.77 -17.78 22.72
C GLY A 141 16.41 -19.06 22.17
N THR A 142 17.10 -19.03 21.03
CA THR A 142 18.16 -20.03 20.81
C THR A 142 19.40 -19.57 21.57
N LEU A 143 19.63 -20.17 22.75
CA LEU A 143 20.95 -20.14 23.38
C LEU A 143 21.92 -20.78 22.39
N ASP A 144 23.01 -20.10 22.09
CA ASP A 144 24.17 -20.76 21.51
C ASP A 144 24.69 -21.83 22.48
N GLU A 145 25.52 -22.78 22.00
CA GLU A 145 26.08 -23.87 22.83
C GLU A 145 26.90 -23.35 24.03
N GLU A 146 27.18 -22.04 24.10
CA GLU A 146 27.89 -21.36 25.18
C GLU A 146 27.01 -20.53 26.14
N GLY A 147 25.69 -20.47 25.93
CA GLY A 147 24.76 -19.82 26.86
C GLY A 147 24.84 -18.29 26.91
N ILE A 148 25.28 -17.65 25.83
CA ILE A 148 25.35 -16.20 25.68
C ILE A 148 24.12 -15.72 24.89
N LEU A 149 23.43 -14.71 25.42
CA LEU A 149 22.34 -14.05 24.72
C LEU A 149 22.91 -13.28 23.51
N SER A 150 22.83 -13.85 22.32
CA SER A 150 23.19 -13.13 21.08
C SER A 150 22.21 -11.97 20.87
N THR A 151 22.70 -10.74 21.01
CA THR A 151 21.99 -9.50 20.69
C THR A 151 22.05 -9.14 19.20
N ALA A 152 22.42 -10.07 18.32
CA ALA A 152 22.50 -9.84 16.89
C ALA A 152 21.12 -9.99 16.23
N GLY A 153 20.30 -8.95 16.28
CA GLY A 153 19.02 -8.94 15.57
C GLY A 153 18.11 -7.75 15.85
N ALA A 154 18.68 -6.59 16.17
CA ALA A 154 17.95 -5.33 16.20
C ALA A 154 18.87 -4.24 15.65
N ILE A 155 19.08 -4.28 14.33
CA ILE A 155 19.46 -3.07 13.62
C ILE A 155 18.23 -2.70 12.79
N ILE A 156 17.64 -1.62 13.29
CA ILE A 156 16.52 -0.79 12.81
C ILE A 156 16.59 -0.60 11.29
#